data_AF-A0A4Q0PKD5-F1
#
_entry.id   AF-A0A4Q0PKD5-F1
#
_cell.length_a   1.000
_cell.length_b   1.000
_cell.length_c   1.000
_cell.angle_alpha   90.00
_cell.angle_beta   90.00
_cell.angle_gamma   90.00
#
_symmetry.space_group_name_H-M   'P 1'
#
loop_
_entity.id
_entity.type
_entity.pdbx_description
1 polymer ?
#
loop_
_entity_poly.entity_id
_entity_poly.type
_entity_poly.pdbx_seq_one_letter_code
_entity_poly.pdbx_strand_id
1 'polypeptide(L)' 'MSLYPPKHHQEAQFENVIKTIEIVPLATLISVYENKPIVTHLPLRYSRNEK' A
#
# COMPACT_ATOMS: atom_id res chain seq x y z
N MET A 1 20.09 2.62 -16.87
CA MET A 1 19.28 1.93 -15.84
C MET A 1 17.92 1.63 -16.44
N SER A 2 17.56 0.36 -16.61
CA SER A 2 16.16 0.00 -16.86
C SER A 2 15.35 0.32 -15.61
N LEU A 3 14.19 0.96 -15.76
CA LEU A 3 13.27 1.22 -14.64
C LEU A 3 12.84 -0.12 -14.02
N TYR A 4 13.20 -0.35 -12.76
CA TYR A 4 12.68 -1.46 -11.97
C TYR A 4 11.56 -0.94 -11.08
N PRO A 5 10.36 -1.56 -11.09
CA PRO A 5 9.98 -2.74 -11.86
C PRO A 5 9.67 -2.43 -13.34
N PRO A 6 9.72 -3.41 -14.26
CA PRO A 6 9.15 -3.26 -15.61
C PRO A 6 7.68 -2.79 -15.55
N LYS A 7 7.25 -1.93 -16.49
CA LYS A 7 5.90 -1.33 -16.45
C LYS A 7 4.76 -2.34 -16.35
N HIS A 8 4.89 -3.51 -16.98
CA HIS A 8 3.87 -4.56 -16.95
C HIS A 8 3.83 -5.33 -15.61
N HIS A 9 4.85 -5.19 -14.76
CA HIS A 9 4.87 -5.69 -13.39
C HIS A 9 4.44 -4.61 -12.37
N GLN A 10 4.20 -3.37 -12.81
CA GLN A 10 3.68 -2.32 -11.94
C GLN A 10 2.16 -2.37 -11.95
N GLU A 11 1.56 -2.35 -10.76
CA GLU A 11 0.12 -2.16 -10.62
C GLU A 11 -0.20 -0.67 -10.51
N ALA A 12 -1.12 -0.19 -11.33
CA ALA A 12 -1.57 1.19 -11.37
C ALA A 12 -3.09 1.34 -11.27
N GLN A 13 -3.84 0.23 -11.33
CA GLN A 13 -5.29 0.20 -11.19
C GLN A 13 -5.67 0.15 -9.71
N PHE A 14 -6.32 1.21 -9.23
CA PHE A 14 -6.69 1.34 -7.82
C PHE A 14 -7.66 0.24 -7.36
N GLU A 15 -8.52 -0.24 -8.25
CA GLU A 15 -9.47 -1.33 -8.00
C GLU A 15 -8.75 -2.64 -7.63
N ASN A 16 -7.60 -2.92 -8.26
CA ASN A 16 -6.79 -4.09 -7.95
C ASN A 16 -6.08 -3.94 -6.60
N VAL A 17 -5.72 -2.70 -6.22
CA VAL A 17 -5.19 -2.40 -4.88
C VAL A 17 -6.26 -2.68 -3.82
N ILE A 18 -7.51 -2.22 -4.02
CA ILE A 18 -8.62 -2.52 -3.08
C ILE A 18 -8.82 -4.03 -2.95
N LYS A 19 -8.89 -4.77 -4.06
CA LYS A 19 -9.01 -6.25 -4.04
C LYS A 19 -7.87 -6.89 -3.26
N THR A 20 -6.65 -6.38 -3.41
CA THR A 20 -5.48 -6.87 -2.68
C THR A 20 -5.65 -6.67 -1.17
N ILE A 21 -6.12 -5.49 -0.74
CA ILE A 21 -6.41 -5.18 0.66
C ILE A 21 -7.50 -6.11 1.22
N GLU A 22 -8.53 -6.43 0.43
CA GLU A 22 -9.62 -7.33 0.83
C GLU A 22 -9.15 -8.79 0.99
N ILE A 23 -8.24 -9.27 0.13
CA ILE A 23 -7.68 -10.63 0.20
C ILE A 23 -6.62 -10.74 1.31
N VAL A 24 -5.79 -9.70 1.45
CA VAL A 24 -4.68 -9.65 2.41
C VAL A 24 -4.77 -8.35 3.22
N PRO A 25 -5.58 -8.32 4.30
CA PRO A 25 -5.85 -7.12 5.08
C PRO A 25 -4.70 -6.79 6.07
N LEU A 26 -3.46 -6.79 5.59
CA LEU A 26 -2.24 -6.51 6.33
C LEU A 26 -1.41 -5.47 5.60
N ALA A 27 -0.91 -4.46 6.31
CA ALA A 27 -0.03 -3.44 5.75
C ALA A 27 1.16 -3.16 6.65
N THR A 28 2.24 -2.68 6.04
CA THR A 28 3.37 -2.07 6.74
C THR A 28 3.19 -0.55 6.72
N LEU A 29 2.98 0.04 7.89
CA LEU A 29 2.98 1.49 8.07
C LEU A 29 4.42 1.98 8.25
N ILE A 30 4.86 2.83 7.33
CA ILE A 30 6.15 3.49 7.39
C ILE A 30 5.90 4.97 7.66
N SER A 31 6.48 5.49 8.73
CA SER A 31 6.37 6.89 9.15
C SER A 31 7.74 7.44 9.55
N VAL A 32 7.81 8.75 9.81
CA VAL A 32 9.02 9.41 10.33
C VAL A 32 8.64 10.20 11.57
N TYR A 33 9.42 10.03 12.63
CA TYR A 33 9.32 10.81 13.86
C TYR A 33 10.72 11.19 14.32
N GLU A 34 10.96 12.48 14.58
CA GLU A 34 12.27 13.00 14.98
C GLU A 34 13.42 12.53 14.06
N ASN A 35 13.21 12.60 12.73
CA ASN A 35 14.15 12.14 11.71
C ASN A 35 14.51 10.64 11.79
N LYS A 36 13.74 9.84 12.53
CA LYS A 36 13.89 8.39 12.59
C LYS A 36 12.73 7.71 11.87
N PRO A 37 12.98 6.73 10.99
CA PRO A 37 11.93 5.94 10.40
C PRO A 37 11.28 5.05 11.47
N ILE A 38 9.96 5.07 11.55
CA ILE A 38 9.17 4.13 12.34
C ILE A 38 8.48 3.19 11.36
N VAL A 39 8.69 1.89 11.57
CA VAL A 39 8.09 0.83 10.74
C VAL A 39 7.31 -0.10 11.65
N THR A 40 6.03 -0.29 11.35
CA THR A 40 5.16 -1.22 12.09
C THR A 40 4.19 -1.93 11.15
N HIS A 41 3.62 -3.04 11.60
CA HIS A 41 2.60 -3.79 10.88
C HIS A 41 1.24 -3.55 11.52
N LEU A 42 0.22 -3.32 10.70
CA LEU A 42 -1.15 -3.12 11.17
C LEU A 42 -2.17 -3.68 10.17
N PRO A 43 -3.35 -4.10 10.63
CA PRO A 43 -4.45 -4.46 9.73
C PRO A 43 -4.91 -3.25 8.91
N LEU A 44 -5.10 -3.42 7.60
CA LEU A 44 -5.58 -2.37 6.70
C LEU A 44 -7.00 -2.71 6.23
N ARG A 45 -7.92 -1.76 6.42
CA ARG A 45 -9.30 -1.86 5.94
C ARG A 45 -9.62 -0.67 5.03
N TYR A 46 -10.05 -0.96 3.81
CA TYR A 46 -10.61 0.06 2.93
C TYR A 46 -12.07 0.36 3.31
N SER A 47 -12.46 1.63 3.24
CA SER A 47 -13.85 2.06 3.42
C SER A 47 -14.10 3.25 2.49
N ARG A 48 -15.16 3.16 1.68
CA ARG A 48 -15.59 4.24 0.81
C ARG A 48 -16.48 5.18 1.62
N ASN A 49 -16.07 6.43 1.80
CA ASN A 49 -16.95 7.45 2.35
C ASN A 49 -17.98 7.80 1.29
N GLU A 50 -19.21 7.35 1.47
CA GLU A 50 -20.36 7.88 0.75
C GLU A 50 -20.62 9.28 1.33
N LYS A 51 -20.50 10.30 0.50
CA LYS A 51 -21.00 11.64 0.83
C LYS A 51 -22.49 11.68 0.58
#